data_AF-A0A1H0BDJ1-F1
#
_entry.id   AF-A0A1H0BDJ1-F1
#
_cell.length_a   1.000
_cell.length_b   1.000
_cell.length_c   1.000
_cell.angle_alpha   90.00
_cell.angle_beta   90.00
_cell.angle_gamma   90.00
#
_symmetry.space_group_name_H-M   'P 1'
#
loop_
_entity.id
_entity.type
_entity.pdbx_description
1 polymer ?
#
loop_
_entity_poly.entity_id
_entity_poly.type
_entity_poly.pdbx_seq_one_letter_code
_entity_poly.pdbx_strand_id
1 'polypeptide(L)'
;MTGFYIVFNDDGTLLTRLPMNADVEKPLPQNVSSVSEELWLRTIQENDGVWSRSANGEIKKYPFPPPSPEEKIAVNADWQEALLKSASQAMTPLLMSLQLGDATDEETANAKAWQAYCRELRSVDLAAASPVWPDKPDL
;
A
#
# COMPACT_ATOMS: atom_id res chain seq x y z
N MET A 1 27.02 -16.64 24.95
CA MET A 1 27.54 -15.61 24.04
C MET A 1 26.36 -14.76 23.61
N THR A 2 26.26 -13.54 24.11
CA THR A 2 25.26 -12.56 23.67
C THR A 2 25.74 -11.99 22.33
N GLY A 3 24.91 -12.03 21.30
CA GLY A 3 25.29 -11.60 19.96
C GLY A 3 24.08 -11.12 19.18
N PHE A 4 24.31 -10.24 18.21
CA PHE A 4 23.26 -9.72 17.34
C PHE A 4 23.27 -10.48 16.03
N TYR A 5 22.12 -11.05 15.68
CA TYR A 5 22.01 -11.93 14.53
C TYR A 5 20.88 -11.51 13.62
N ILE A 6 21.17 -11.61 12.33
CA ILE A 6 20.24 -11.33 11.25
C ILE A 6 20.15 -12.56 10.35
N VAL A 7 18.94 -12.87 9.90
CA VAL A 7 18.68 -13.93 8.92
C VAL A 7 18.27 -13.28 7.61
N PHE A 8 18.87 -13.76 6.52
CA PHE A 8 18.53 -13.35 5.16
C PHE A 8 17.77 -14.46 4.43
N ASN A 9 16.91 -14.06 3.51
CA ASN A 9 16.32 -14.92 2.50
C ASN A 9 17.40 -15.42 1.52
N ASP A 10 17.05 -16.40 0.69
CA ASP A 10 17.96 -16.94 -0.34
C ASP A 10 18.32 -15.90 -1.41
N ASP A 11 17.46 -14.90 -1.63
CA ASP A 11 17.74 -13.74 -2.49
C ASP A 11 18.62 -12.66 -1.82
N GLY A 12 19.03 -12.90 -0.56
CA GLY A 12 19.85 -12.01 0.24
C GLY A 12 19.09 -10.90 0.94
N THR A 13 17.76 -10.77 0.78
CA THR A 13 16.98 -9.75 1.50
C THR A 13 16.82 -10.09 2.98
N LEU A 14 16.74 -9.06 3.84
CA LEU A 14 16.54 -9.22 5.27
C LEU A 14 15.21 -9.94 5.56
N LEU A 15 15.28 -11.15 6.12
CA LEU A 15 14.11 -11.93 6.51
C LEU A 15 13.69 -11.57 7.94
N THR A 16 14.60 -11.74 8.89
CA THR A 16 14.28 -11.52 10.31
C THR A 16 15.52 -11.20 11.14
N ARG A 17 15.27 -10.71 12.36
CA ARG A 17 16.27 -10.35 13.36
C ARG A 17 16.05 -11.29 14.53
N LEU A 18 17.09 -12.00 14.96
CA LEU A 18 16.97 -12.87 16.14
C LEU A 18 17.14 -12.03 17.40
N PRO A 19 16.37 -12.34 18.48
CA PRO A 19 16.48 -11.62 19.73
C PRO A 19 17.86 -11.82 20.35
N MET A 20 18.35 -10.78 21.04
CA MET A 20 19.67 -10.70 21.70
C MET A 20 19.95 -11.84 22.69
N ASN A 21 18.89 -12.56 23.13
CA ASN A 21 18.92 -13.67 24.08
C ASN A 21 18.24 -14.94 23.52
N ALA A 22 18.26 -15.19 22.20
CA ALA A 22 17.77 -16.47 21.70
C ALA A 22 18.56 -17.60 22.39
N ASP A 23 17.87 -18.45 23.17
CA ASP A 23 18.48 -19.59 23.84
C ASP A 23 19.27 -20.41 22.82
N VAL A 24 20.60 -20.38 22.94
CA VAL A 24 21.56 -21.00 21.99
C VAL A 24 21.50 -22.53 22.06
N GLU A 25 20.53 -23.11 22.79
CA GLU A 25 20.23 -24.54 22.73
C GLU A 25 19.73 -24.97 21.35
N LYS A 26 19.11 -24.05 20.59
CA LYS A 26 18.75 -24.31 19.20
C LYS A 26 19.91 -23.93 18.26
N PRO A 27 20.34 -24.83 17.37
CA PRO A 27 21.35 -24.49 16.38
C PRO A 27 20.86 -23.32 15.53
N LEU A 28 21.74 -22.34 15.33
CA LEU A 28 21.42 -21.20 14.47
C LEU A 28 21.13 -21.68 13.04
N PRO A 29 20.18 -21.04 12.31
CA PRO A 29 19.97 -21.33 10.90
C PRO A 29 21.25 -21.11 10.09
N GLN A 30 21.48 -21.89 9.03
CA GLN A 30 22.68 -21.75 8.18
C GLN A 30 22.80 -20.36 7.54
N ASN A 31 21.68 -19.66 7.31
CA ASN A 31 21.64 -18.33 6.70
C ASN A 31 21.76 -17.16 7.71
N VAL A 32 22.26 -17.43 8.92
CA VAL A 32 22.49 -16.41 9.94
C VAL A 32 23.76 -15.60 9.65
N SER A 33 23.74 -14.31 9.96
CA SER A 33 24.94 -13.47 10.02
C SER A 33 25.03 -12.78 11.37
N SER A 34 26.17 -12.93 12.03
CA SER A 34 26.52 -12.13 13.20
C SER A 34 26.88 -10.71 12.74
N VAL A 35 26.31 -9.71 13.41
CA VAL A 35 26.49 -8.29 13.07
C VAL A 35 26.82 -7.47 14.31
N SER A 36 27.27 -6.23 14.12
CA SER A 36 27.40 -5.28 15.23
C SER A 36 26.02 -4.89 15.77
N GLU A 37 25.97 -4.50 17.04
CA GLU A 37 24.79 -3.90 17.66
C GLU A 37 24.27 -2.70 16.85
N GLU A 38 25.19 -1.84 16.42
CA GLU A 38 24.88 -0.65 15.63
C GLU A 38 24.16 -1.03 14.33
N LEU A 39 24.69 -1.99 13.57
CA LEU A 39 24.06 -2.43 12.32
C LEU A 39 22.69 -3.08 12.61
N TRP A 40 22.60 -3.89 13.66
CA TRP A 40 21.34 -4.52 14.07
C TRP A 40 20.27 -3.48 14.41
N LEU A 41 20.61 -2.48 15.23
CA LEU A 41 19.71 -1.38 15.60
C LEU A 41 19.28 -0.56 14.38
N ARG A 42 20.21 -0.27 13.47
CA ARG A 42 19.88 0.41 12.20
C ARG A 42 18.85 -0.35 11.39
N THR A 43 18.95 -1.68 11.34
CA THR A 43 17.92 -2.47 10.65
C THR A 43 16.53 -2.35 11.26
N ILE A 44 16.40 -1.97 12.54
CA ILE A 44 15.11 -1.78 13.22
C ILE A 44 14.59 -0.36 13.06
N GLN A 45 15.48 0.61 13.15
CA GLN A 45 15.13 2.03 13.18
C GLN A 45 14.88 2.59 11.78
N GLU A 46 15.58 2.06 10.77
CA GLU A 46 15.47 2.53 9.39
C GLU A 46 14.34 1.79 8.64
N ASN A 47 13.31 2.53 8.22
CA ASN A 47 12.09 1.98 7.60
C ASN A 47 11.87 2.46 6.14
N ASP A 48 12.89 3.03 5.53
CA ASP A 48 12.90 3.68 4.21
C ASP A 48 13.68 2.86 3.16
N GLY A 49 13.78 1.54 3.35
CA GLY A 49 14.42 0.66 2.39
C GLY A 49 14.48 -0.80 2.82
N VAL A 50 15.17 -1.60 2.00
CA VAL A 50 15.39 -3.03 2.23
C VAL A 50 16.86 -3.26 2.51
N TRP A 51 17.16 -3.89 3.65
CA TRP A 51 18.48 -4.39 3.95
C TRP A 51 18.74 -5.68 3.18
N SER A 52 19.89 -5.79 2.52
CA SER A 52 20.26 -6.97 1.74
C SER A 52 21.74 -7.30 1.93
N ARG A 53 22.04 -8.60 1.93
CA ARG A 53 23.39 -9.16 1.94
C ARG A 53 23.76 -9.61 0.54
N SER A 54 24.83 -9.04 0.01
CA SER A 54 25.37 -9.42 -1.30
C SER A 54 26.21 -10.71 -1.23
N ALA A 55 26.57 -11.28 -2.39
CA ALA A 55 27.31 -12.53 -2.48
C ALA A 55 28.70 -12.52 -1.80
N ASN A 56 29.30 -11.34 -1.60
CA ASN A 56 30.58 -11.19 -0.89
C ASN A 56 30.41 -11.04 0.64
N GLY A 57 29.17 -11.11 1.15
CA GLY A 57 28.85 -10.96 2.57
C GLY A 57 28.61 -9.51 3.02
N GLU A 58 28.73 -8.52 2.14
CA GLU A 58 28.48 -7.12 2.47
C GLU A 58 26.97 -6.88 2.67
N ILE A 59 26.61 -6.27 3.81
CA ILE A 59 25.25 -5.90 4.17
C ILE A 59 25.06 -4.41 3.89
N LYS A 60 24.12 -4.09 3.00
CA LYS A 60 23.77 -2.71 2.64
C LYS A 60 22.27 -2.53 2.60
N LYS A 61 21.83 -1.30 2.81
CA LYS A 61 20.45 -0.91 2.60
C LYS A 61 20.28 -0.34 1.20
N TYR A 62 19.21 -0.77 0.54
CA TYR A 62 18.77 -0.28 -0.75
C TYR A 62 17.43 0.42 -0.58
N PRO A 63 17.08 1.40 -1.42
CA PRO A 63 15.73 1.94 -1.46
C PRO A 63 14.73 0.82 -1.77
N PHE A 64 13.47 1.00 -1.40
CA PHE A 64 12.42 0.08 -1.84
C PHE A 64 12.39 0.04 -3.37
N PRO A 65 12.17 -1.16 -3.96
CA PRO A 65 11.89 -1.22 -5.38
C PRO A 65 10.63 -0.38 -5.68
N PRO A 66 10.53 0.23 -6.86
CA PRO A 66 9.27 0.85 -7.27
C PRO A 66 8.17 -0.21 -7.28
N PRO A 67 6.90 0.16 -6.99
CA PRO A 67 5.80 -0.77 -7.06
C PRO A 67 5.72 -1.43 -8.44
N SER A 68 5.43 -2.72 -8.45
CA SER A 68 5.15 -3.50 -9.64
C SER A 68 3.91 -2.96 -10.38
N PRO A 69 3.74 -3.27 -11.68
CA PRO A 69 2.52 -2.91 -12.40
C PRO A 69 1.24 -3.42 -11.72
N GLU A 70 1.27 -4.63 -11.15
CA GLU A 70 0.13 -5.22 -10.46
C GLU A 70 -0.21 -4.48 -9.16
N GLU A 71 0.80 -4.12 -8.36
CA GLU A 71 0.60 -3.31 -7.15
C GLU A 71 0.04 -1.91 -7.49
N LYS A 72 0.48 -1.30 -8.59
CA LYS A 72 -0.07 0.00 -9.05
C LYS A 72 -1.54 -0.12 -9.43
N ILE A 73 -1.91 -1.17 -10.17
CA ILE A 73 -3.30 -1.42 -10.55
C ILE A 73 -4.15 -1.64 -9.30
N ALA A 74 -3.65 -2.43 -8.33
CA ALA A 74 -4.36 -2.67 -7.07
C ALA A 74 -4.62 -1.36 -6.30
N VAL A 75 -3.59 -0.52 -6.14
CA VAL A 75 -3.74 0.80 -5.48
C VAL A 75 -4.74 1.70 -6.21
N ASN A 76 -4.70 1.72 -7.54
CA ASN A 76 -5.64 2.50 -8.33
C ASN A 76 -7.08 1.96 -8.21
N ALA A 77 -7.26 0.64 -8.17
CA ALA A 77 -8.56 0.00 -7.99
C ALA A 77 -9.16 0.30 -6.61
N ASP A 78 -8.36 0.19 -5.54
CA ASP A 78 -8.78 0.53 -4.18
C ASP A 78 -9.24 2.00 -4.09
N TRP A 79 -8.52 2.89 -4.77
CA TRP A 79 -8.90 4.30 -4.84
C TRP A 79 -10.19 4.55 -5.62
N GLN A 80 -10.37 3.89 -6.77
CA GLN A 80 -11.61 3.94 -7.55
C GLN A 80 -12.81 3.46 -6.72
N GLU A 81 -12.65 2.37 -5.98
CA GLU A 81 -13.70 1.84 -5.10
C GLU A 81 -14.07 2.84 -3.99
N ALA A 82 -13.06 3.46 -3.36
CA ALA A 82 -13.28 4.49 -2.34
C ALA A 82 -14.08 5.69 -2.90
N LEU A 83 -13.75 6.16 -4.11
CA LEU A 83 -14.45 7.26 -4.77
C LEU A 83 -15.90 6.87 -5.12
N LEU A 84 -16.13 5.67 -5.66
CA LEU A 84 -17.47 5.16 -5.95
C LEU A 84 -18.33 5.02 -4.69
N LYS A 85 -17.72 4.56 -3.59
CA LYS A 85 -18.40 4.48 -2.28
C LYS A 85 -18.80 5.86 -1.78
N SER A 86 -17.92 6.85 -1.88
CA SER A 86 -18.22 8.23 -1.51
C SER A 86 -19.36 8.82 -2.37
N ALA A 87 -19.31 8.62 -3.68
CA ALA A 87 -20.38 9.06 -4.59
C ALA A 87 -21.72 8.39 -4.26
N SER A 88 -21.73 7.10 -3.93
CA SER A 88 -22.94 6.38 -3.50
C SER A 88 -23.56 7.00 -2.25
N GLN A 89 -22.74 7.40 -1.27
CA GLN A 89 -23.21 8.06 -0.05
C GLN A 89 -23.85 9.42 -0.37
N ALA A 90 -23.24 10.21 -1.26
CA ALA A 90 -23.78 11.50 -1.69
C ALA A 90 -25.10 11.37 -2.48
N MET A 91 -25.20 10.36 -3.35
CA MET A 91 -26.40 10.12 -4.16
C MET A 91 -27.58 9.56 -3.38
N THR A 92 -27.35 8.86 -2.28
CA THR A 92 -28.41 8.15 -1.53
C THR A 92 -29.61 9.05 -1.19
N PRO A 93 -29.45 10.24 -0.58
CA PRO A 93 -30.58 11.13 -0.31
C PRO A 93 -31.28 11.62 -1.58
N LEU A 94 -30.51 11.98 -2.63
CA LEU A 94 -31.06 12.49 -3.89
C LEU A 94 -31.92 11.43 -4.61
N LEU A 95 -31.45 10.18 -4.62
CA LEU A 95 -32.18 9.06 -5.19
C LEU A 95 -33.44 8.73 -4.40
N MET A 96 -33.43 8.93 -3.08
CA MET A 96 -34.62 8.79 -2.25
C MET A 96 -35.69 9.82 -2.62
N SER A 97 -35.34 11.11 -2.72
CA SER A 97 -36.27 12.16 -3.14
C SER A 97 -36.84 11.88 -4.54
N LEU A 98 -35.99 11.40 -5.47
CA LEU A 98 -36.43 11.02 -6.82
C LEU A 98 -37.43 9.86 -6.79
N GLN A 99 -37.19 8.86 -5.94
CA GLN A 99 -38.07 7.71 -5.78
C GLN A 99 -39.42 8.08 -5.13
N LEU A 100 -39.41 9.03 -4.20
CA LEU A 100 -40.61 9.55 -3.54
C LEU A 100 -41.41 10.51 -4.42
N GLY A 101 -40.79 11.03 -5.49
CA GLY A 101 -41.42 11.95 -6.44
C GLY A 101 -41.51 13.39 -5.91
N ASP A 102 -40.76 13.73 -4.88
CA ASP A 102 -40.69 15.06 -4.26
C ASP A 102 -39.35 15.77 -4.49
N ALA A 103 -38.43 15.16 -5.27
CA ALA A 103 -37.18 15.79 -5.66
C ALA A 103 -37.40 17.13 -6.37
N THR A 104 -36.63 18.12 -5.93
CA THR A 104 -36.49 19.41 -6.62
C THR A 104 -35.74 19.25 -7.96
N ASP A 105 -35.85 20.26 -8.82
CA ASP A 105 -35.06 20.33 -10.07
C ASP A 105 -33.55 20.30 -9.77
N GLU A 106 -33.13 20.93 -8.67
CA GLU A 106 -31.74 20.95 -8.21
C GLU A 106 -31.26 19.56 -7.77
N GLU A 107 -32.02 18.86 -6.92
CA GLU A 107 -31.68 17.49 -6.52
C GLU A 107 -31.64 16.54 -7.74
N THR A 108 -32.54 16.74 -8.70
CA THR A 108 -32.57 15.97 -9.95
C THR A 108 -31.33 16.23 -10.80
N ALA A 109 -30.89 17.49 -10.90
CA ALA A 109 -29.65 17.84 -11.59
C ALA A 109 -28.42 17.27 -10.88
N ASN A 110 -28.37 17.36 -9.56
CA ASN A 110 -27.29 16.83 -8.73
C ASN A 110 -27.18 15.31 -8.85
N ALA A 111 -28.31 14.58 -8.83
CA ALA A 111 -28.31 13.13 -9.02
C ALA A 111 -27.73 12.74 -10.38
N LYS A 112 -28.08 13.46 -11.45
CA LYS A 112 -27.52 13.24 -12.79
C LYS A 112 -26.01 13.52 -12.85
N ALA A 113 -25.56 14.59 -12.20
CA ALA A 113 -24.13 14.94 -12.14
C ALA A 113 -23.32 13.84 -11.44
N TRP A 114 -23.80 13.34 -10.29
CA TRP A 114 -23.15 12.22 -9.59
C TRP A 114 -23.17 10.90 -10.38
N GLN A 115 -24.24 10.63 -11.14
CA GLN A 115 -24.29 9.47 -12.04
C GLN A 115 -23.27 9.57 -13.18
N ALA A 116 -23.12 10.76 -13.77
CA ALA A 116 -22.09 11.03 -14.77
C ALA A 116 -20.68 10.83 -14.19
N TYR A 117 -20.42 11.39 -13.01
CA TYR A 117 -19.17 11.19 -12.28
C TYR A 117 -18.85 9.71 -12.03
N CYS A 118 -19.82 8.92 -11.54
CA CYS A 118 -19.64 7.48 -11.34
C CYS A 118 -19.30 6.73 -12.64
N ARG A 119 -19.90 7.16 -13.76
CA ARG A 119 -19.63 6.56 -15.09
C ARG A 119 -18.21 6.90 -15.54
N GLU A 120 -17.77 8.13 -15.37
CA GLU A 120 -16.40 8.56 -15.69
C GLU A 120 -15.38 7.84 -14.83
N LEU A 121 -15.62 7.72 -13.51
CA LEU A 121 -14.76 6.96 -12.61
C LEU A 121 -14.54 5.53 -13.10
N ARG A 122 -15.61 4.82 -13.50
CA ARG A 122 -15.53 3.44 -14.01
C ARG A 122 -14.79 3.32 -15.33
N SER A 123 -14.58 4.42 -16.05
CA SER A 123 -13.85 4.46 -17.31
C SER A 123 -12.36 4.80 -17.16
N VAL A 124 -11.90 5.13 -15.95
CA VAL A 124 -10.49 5.44 -15.67
C VAL A 124 -9.61 4.23 -15.96
N ASP A 125 -8.50 4.47 -16.66
CA ASP A 125 -7.46 3.46 -16.89
C ASP A 125 -6.63 3.23 -15.62
N LEU A 126 -6.85 2.10 -14.96
CA LEU A 126 -6.16 1.72 -13.73
C LEU A 126 -4.72 1.26 -13.97
N ALA A 127 -4.33 0.97 -15.20
CA ALA A 127 -2.95 0.61 -15.53
C ALA A 127 -2.06 1.84 -15.73
N ALA A 128 -2.64 3.04 -15.84
CA ALA A 128 -1.88 4.28 -15.94
C ALA A 128 -1.03 4.50 -14.68
N ALA A 129 0.24 4.91 -14.89
CA ALA A 129 1.15 5.23 -13.78
C ALA A 129 0.67 6.42 -12.94
N SER A 130 -0.15 7.29 -13.52
CA SER A 130 -0.80 8.41 -12.85
C SER A 130 -2.17 8.62 -13.51
N PRO A 131 -3.21 7.88 -13.08
CA PRO A 131 -4.54 8.03 -13.65
C PRO A 131 -5.09 9.42 -13.40
N VAL A 132 -5.80 9.96 -14.39
CA VAL A 132 -6.55 11.22 -14.24
C VAL A 132 -7.91 10.88 -13.65
N TRP A 133 -8.16 11.36 -12.44
CA TRP A 133 -9.44 11.16 -11.75
C TRP A 133 -10.39 12.30 -12.11
N PRO A 134 -11.68 12.01 -12.40
CA PRO A 134 -12.67 13.05 -12.63
C PRO A 134 -12.87 13.88 -11.35
N ASP A 135 -13.24 15.14 -11.52
CA ASP A 135 -13.61 16.00 -10.42
C ASP A 135 -14.99 15.63 -9.89
N LYS A 136 -15.15 15.68 -8.57
CA LYS A 136 -16.45 15.48 -7.94
C LYS A 136 -17.40 16.63 -8.35
N PRO A 137 -18.72 16.39 -8.46
CA PRO A 137 -19.68 17.47 -8.63
C PRO A 137 -19.62 18.45 -7.46
N ASP A 138 -19.64 19.75 -7.78
CA ASP A 138 -19.87 20.81 -6.80
C ASP A 138 -21.37 20.88 -6.48
N LEU A 139 -21.70 20.90 -5.18
CA LEU A 139 -23.05 21.02 -4.65
C LEU A 139 -23.31 22.45 -4.18
#